data_AF-A0A197JW43-F1
#
_entry.id   AF-A0A197JW43-F1
#
_cell.length_a   1.000
_cell.length_b   1.000
_cell.length_c   1.000
_cell.angle_alpha   90.00
_cell.angle_beta   90.00
_cell.angle_gamma   90.00
#
_symmetry.space_group_name_H-M   'P 1'
#
loop_
_entity.id
_entity.type
_entity.pdbx_description
1 polymer ?
#
loop_
_entity_poly.entity_id
_entity_poly.type
_entity_poly.pdbx_seq_one_letter_code
_entity_poly.pdbx_strand_id
1 'polypeptide(L)'
;IHDIASGLEYLHQRGIQHMNLHSANVLITMQGMAVLTDFGRPNNRAEVGMPPKPPEQERIRSLATVFLAPEVLASNQYSSQSEVYALGMVMFELLTGKVAFDKDLSQPGLSNRIMFGRKDDIPANIKGSPGTAYETLIKDCWELVPAKRPHLSQVKFRLEQL
;
A
#
# COMPACT_ATOMS: atom_id res chain seq x y z
N ILE A 1 9.59 -7.07 -4.96
CA ILE A 1 8.14 -7.22 -4.64
C ILE A 1 7.84 -8.59 -4.06
N HIS A 2 8.26 -9.68 -4.72
CA HIS A 2 8.10 -11.05 -4.20
C HIS A 2 8.59 -11.22 -2.75
N ASP A 3 9.76 -10.69 -2.41
CA ASP A 3 10.31 -10.73 -1.04
C ASP A 3 9.40 -10.04 0.00
N ILE A 4 8.75 -8.95 -0.39
CA ILE A 4 7.82 -8.19 0.47
C ILE A 4 6.59 -9.08 0.77
N ALA A 5 6.00 -9.69 -0.25
CA ALA A 5 4.86 -10.60 -0.09
C ALA A 5 5.22 -11.82 0.77
N SER A 6 6.43 -12.38 0.56
CA SER A 6 6.95 -13.50 1.36
C SER A 6 7.19 -13.11 2.81
N GLY A 7 7.71 -11.91 3.07
CA GLY A 7 7.86 -11.37 4.42
C GLY A 7 6.52 -11.19 5.13
N LEU A 8 5.50 -10.66 4.44
CA LEU A 8 4.15 -10.51 5.00
C LEU A 8 3.54 -11.86 5.35
N GLU A 9 3.68 -12.86 4.45
CA GLU A 9 3.17 -14.21 4.69
C GLU A 9 3.84 -14.83 5.93
N TYR A 10 5.16 -14.67 6.08
CA TYR A 10 5.90 -15.12 7.24
C TYR A 10 5.42 -14.49 8.56
N LEU A 11 5.09 -13.19 8.54
CA LEU A 11 4.53 -12.48 9.70
C LEU A 11 3.12 -13.00 10.03
N HIS A 12 2.26 -13.13 9.02
CA HIS A 12 0.87 -13.60 9.19
C HIS A 12 0.81 -15.01 9.77
N GLN A 13 1.68 -15.91 9.33
CA GLN A 13 1.80 -17.27 9.89
C GLN A 13 2.16 -17.29 11.38
N ARG A 14 2.71 -16.20 11.92
CA ARG A 14 3.04 -16.02 13.34
C ARG A 14 2.01 -15.19 14.11
N GLY A 15 0.89 -14.86 13.47
CA GLY A 15 -0.14 -14.00 14.06
C GLY A 15 0.31 -12.54 14.18
N ILE A 16 1.33 -12.12 13.43
CA ILE A 16 1.84 -10.75 13.43
C ILE A 16 1.34 -10.05 12.17
N GLN A 17 0.71 -8.89 12.34
CA GLN A 17 0.39 -7.97 11.25
C GLN A 17 1.47 -6.88 11.18
N HIS A 18 1.85 -6.47 9.97
CA HIS A 18 2.80 -5.37 9.80
C HIS A 18 2.21 -4.03 10.26
N MET A 19 0.96 -3.73 9.87
CA MET A 19 0.19 -2.53 10.24
C MET A 19 0.79 -1.17 9.80
N ASN A 20 1.95 -1.17 9.14
CA ASN A 20 2.65 0.05 8.70
C ASN A 20 3.47 -0.22 7.45
N LEU A 21 2.92 -1.02 6.52
CA LEU A 21 3.61 -1.34 5.29
C LEU A 21 3.59 -0.13 4.35
N HIS A 22 4.78 0.36 4.01
CA HIS A 22 5.02 1.35 2.96
C HIS A 22 6.45 1.20 2.45
N SER A 23 6.80 1.82 1.32
CA SER A 23 8.12 1.66 0.70
C SER A 23 9.29 2.00 1.63
N ALA A 24 9.18 3.06 2.44
CA ALA A 24 10.23 3.41 3.41
C ALA A 24 10.45 2.39 4.56
N ASN A 25 9.54 1.42 4.76
CA ASN A 25 9.72 0.29 5.69
C ASN A 25 10.12 -1.01 4.97
N VAL A 26 10.57 -0.89 3.72
CA VAL A 26 11.14 -1.97 2.94
C VAL A 26 12.60 -1.62 2.66
N LEU A 27 13.51 -2.27 3.38
CA LEU A 27 14.95 -2.10 3.18
C LEU A 27 15.46 -3.07 2.14
N ILE A 28 16.52 -2.68 1.43
CA ILE A 28 17.22 -3.53 0.48
C ILE A 28 18.58 -3.92 1.06
N THR A 29 18.86 -5.22 1.16
CA THR A 29 20.16 -5.72 1.62
C THR A 29 21.25 -5.53 0.56
N MET A 30 22.51 -5.70 0.94
CA MET A 30 23.63 -5.69 -0.01
C MET A 30 23.52 -6.79 -1.08
N GLN A 31 22.75 -7.85 -0.83
CA GLN A 31 22.47 -8.93 -1.77
C GLN A 31 21.26 -8.63 -2.66
N GLY A 32 20.66 -7.45 -2.55
CA GLY A 32 19.49 -7.05 -3.35
C GLY A 32 18.17 -7.62 -2.88
N MET A 33 18.10 -8.19 -1.66
CA MET A 33 16.85 -8.75 -1.12
C MET A 33 16.03 -7.68 -0.39
N ALA A 34 14.71 -7.71 -0.53
CA ALA A 34 13.84 -6.81 0.23
C ALA A 34 13.52 -7.38 1.63
N VAL A 35 13.58 -6.54 2.66
CA VAL A 35 13.34 -6.91 4.06
C VAL A 35 12.37 -5.92 4.70
N LEU A 36 11.35 -6.45 5.37
CA LEU A 36 10.34 -5.65 6.10
C LEU A 36 10.89 -5.16 7.44
N THR A 37 10.63 -3.90 7.78
CA THR A 37 10.97 -3.30 9.09
C THR A 37 9.75 -2.68 9.76
N ASP A 38 9.90 -2.29 11.04
CA ASP A 38 8.88 -1.50 11.77
C ASP A 38 7.47 -2.14 11.80
N PHE A 39 7.40 -3.47 11.73
CA PHE A 39 6.16 -4.24 11.83
C PHE A 39 5.66 -4.32 13.28
N GLY A 40 4.36 -4.58 13.45
CA GLY A 40 3.71 -4.68 14.76
C GLY A 40 3.43 -3.34 15.43
N ARG A 41 3.59 -2.22 14.71
CA ARG A 41 3.28 -0.87 15.19
C ARG A 41 2.33 -0.22 14.18
N PRO A 42 1.14 0.24 14.59
CA PRO A 42 0.24 0.97 13.70
C PRO A 42 0.90 2.23 13.15
N ASN A 43 0.46 2.67 11.96
CA ASN A 43 0.91 3.93 11.39
C ASN A 43 0.30 5.13 12.15
N ASN A 44 0.95 5.56 13.22
CA ASN A 44 0.51 6.69 14.05
C ASN A 44 0.62 8.06 13.34
N ARG A 45 1.18 8.12 12.13
CA ARG A 45 1.34 9.37 11.36
C ARG A 45 0.08 9.73 10.56
N ALA A 46 -0.84 8.78 10.38
CA ALA A 46 -2.12 9.02 9.75
C ALA A 46 -3.13 9.54 10.78
N GLU A 47 -3.17 10.85 10.97
CA GLU A 47 -4.17 11.50 11.82
C GLU A 47 -5.46 11.76 11.01
N VAL A 48 -6.32 10.75 10.90
CA VAL A 48 -7.60 10.86 10.19
C VAL A 48 -8.54 11.81 10.95
N GLY A 49 -9.13 12.79 10.26
CA GLY A 49 -10.09 13.72 10.85
C GLY A 49 -9.47 14.90 11.61
N MET A 50 -8.14 15.06 11.57
CA MET A 50 -7.46 16.26 12.05
C MET A 50 -7.80 17.49 11.19
N PRO A 51 -7.72 18.70 11.77
CA PRO A 51 -7.79 19.92 10.97
C PRO A 51 -6.67 19.97 9.91
N PRO A 52 -6.91 20.66 8.79
CA PRO A 52 -5.91 20.82 7.73
C PRO A 52 -4.66 21.51 8.29
N LYS A 53 -3.49 21.00 7.92
CA LYS A 53 -2.19 21.59 8.27
C LYS A 53 -1.69 22.49 7.13
N PRO A 54 -0.64 23.31 7.35
CA PRO A 54 0.05 23.99 6.25
C PRO A 54 0.46 23.00 5.15
N PRO A 55 0.54 23.41 3.87
CA PRO A 55 0.66 22.51 2.73
C PRO A 55 1.82 21.49 2.84
N GLU A 56 2.97 21.91 3.35
CA GLU A 56 4.13 21.01 3.53
C GLU A 56 3.87 19.91 4.56
N GLN A 57 3.26 20.28 5.69
CA GLN A 57 2.91 19.34 6.75
C GLN A 57 1.74 18.43 6.34
N GLU A 58 0.79 18.97 5.57
CA GLU A 58 -0.30 18.18 4.99
C GLU A 58 0.23 17.16 3.99
N ARG A 59 1.21 17.52 3.16
CA ARG A 59 1.87 16.57 2.25
C ARG A 59 2.51 15.41 3.01
N ILE A 60 3.28 15.71 4.06
CA ILE A 60 3.95 14.68 4.89
C ILE A 60 2.92 13.74 5.52
N ARG A 61 1.82 14.28 6.05
CA ARG A 61 0.70 13.50 6.61
C ARG A 61 0.02 12.63 5.54
N SER A 62 -0.26 13.21 4.37
CA SER A 62 -0.90 12.52 3.26
C SER A 62 -0.05 11.38 2.73
N LEU A 63 1.28 11.51 2.71
CA LEU A 63 2.20 10.42 2.35
C LEU A 63 2.06 9.18 3.25
N ALA A 64 1.78 9.36 4.53
CA ALA A 64 1.50 8.22 5.42
C ALA A 64 0.11 7.61 5.15
N THR A 65 -0.84 8.44 4.70
CA THR A 65 -2.25 8.08 4.49
C THR A 65 -2.44 7.20 3.25
N VAL A 66 -1.67 7.42 2.17
CA VAL A 66 -1.92 6.72 0.88
C VAL A 66 -1.80 5.21 0.99
N PHE A 67 -0.97 4.70 1.92
CA PHE A 67 -0.76 3.27 2.14
C PHE A 67 -1.84 2.62 3.00
N LEU A 68 -2.70 3.41 3.66
CA LEU A 68 -3.76 2.88 4.50
C LEU A 68 -4.99 2.52 3.68
N ALA A 69 -5.51 1.32 3.93
CA ALA A 69 -6.73 0.87 3.30
C ALA A 69 -7.94 1.71 3.74
N PRO A 70 -8.96 1.88 2.87
CA PRO A 70 -10.18 2.63 3.18
C PRO A 70 -10.83 2.28 4.52
N GLU A 71 -10.89 0.98 4.85
CA GLU A 71 -11.44 0.50 6.11
C GLU A 71 -10.56 0.81 7.33
N VAL A 72 -9.24 0.86 7.16
CA VAL A 72 -8.32 1.28 8.23
C VAL A 72 -8.48 2.77 8.49
N LEU A 73 -8.64 3.57 7.44
CA LEU A 73 -8.93 5.00 7.57
C LEU A 73 -10.28 5.24 8.28
N ALA A 74 -11.28 4.38 8.05
CA ALA A 74 -12.62 4.54 8.60
C ALA A 74 -12.72 4.12 10.07
N SER A 75 -12.10 3.01 10.46
CA SER A 75 -12.33 2.38 11.77
C SER A 75 -11.05 1.93 12.50
N ASN A 76 -9.87 2.22 11.95
CA ASN A 76 -8.57 1.76 12.48
C ASN A 76 -8.48 0.23 12.63
N GLN A 77 -9.23 -0.52 11.81
CA GLN A 77 -9.27 -1.97 11.83
C GLN A 77 -8.29 -2.56 10.82
N TYR A 78 -7.15 -3.03 11.32
CA TYR A 78 -6.15 -3.70 10.49
C TYR A 78 -6.52 -5.17 10.26
N SER A 79 -6.35 -5.62 9.02
CA SER A 79 -6.57 -7.00 8.59
C SER A 79 -5.51 -7.42 7.58
N SER A 80 -5.39 -8.72 7.30
CA SER A 80 -4.55 -9.19 6.19
C SER A 80 -4.94 -8.53 4.86
N GLN A 81 -6.23 -8.22 4.65
CA GLN A 81 -6.69 -7.52 3.44
C GLN A 81 -6.30 -6.05 3.41
N SER A 82 -6.15 -5.40 4.56
CA SER A 82 -5.59 -4.04 4.62
C SER A 82 -4.11 -4.01 4.25
N GLU A 83 -3.36 -5.08 4.55
CA GLU A 83 -1.96 -5.21 4.15
C GLU A 83 -1.81 -5.56 2.66
N VAL A 84 -2.76 -6.30 2.08
CA VAL A 84 -2.84 -6.49 0.62
C VAL A 84 -3.04 -5.14 -0.10
N TYR A 85 -3.89 -4.27 0.44
CA TYR A 85 -4.04 -2.90 -0.10
C TYR A 85 -2.71 -2.13 -0.05
N ALA A 86 -2.06 -2.12 1.12
CA ALA A 86 -0.78 -1.44 1.30
C ALA A 86 0.30 -2.00 0.35
N LEU A 87 0.33 -3.33 0.15
CA LEU A 87 1.21 -3.98 -0.82
C LEU A 87 0.90 -3.51 -2.25
N GLY A 88 -0.38 -3.34 -2.61
CA GLY A 88 -0.80 -2.72 -3.87
C GLY A 88 -0.21 -1.33 -4.08
N MET A 89 -0.22 -0.49 -3.04
CA MET A 89 0.36 0.86 -3.09
C MET A 89 1.89 0.81 -3.25
N VAL A 90 2.56 -0.08 -2.52
CA VAL A 90 4.00 -0.29 -2.64
C VAL A 90 4.37 -0.80 -4.04
N MET A 91 3.60 -1.72 -4.60
CA MET A 91 3.79 -2.20 -5.97
C MET A 91 3.67 -1.05 -6.98
N PHE A 92 2.62 -0.23 -6.87
CA PHE A 92 2.45 0.94 -7.71
C PHE A 92 3.67 1.87 -7.63
N GLU A 93 4.14 2.18 -6.42
CA GLU A 93 5.27 3.08 -6.23
C GLU A 93 6.57 2.54 -6.83
N LEU A 94 6.89 1.27 -6.56
CA LEU A 94 8.10 0.63 -7.05
C LEU A 94 8.13 0.52 -8.58
N LEU A 95 6.97 0.28 -9.20
CA LEU A 95 6.87 0.03 -10.64
C LEU A 95 6.74 1.31 -11.47
N THR A 96 6.17 2.37 -10.89
CA THR A 96 5.98 3.64 -11.60
C THR A 96 7.02 4.69 -11.24
N GLY A 97 7.71 4.53 -10.11
CA GLY A 97 8.57 5.55 -9.51
C GLY A 97 7.80 6.77 -8.99
N LYS A 98 6.48 6.64 -8.80
CA LYS A 98 5.58 7.73 -8.38
C LYS A 98 4.80 7.33 -7.14
N VAL A 99 4.49 8.30 -6.30
CA VAL A 99 3.57 8.11 -5.18
C VAL A 99 2.14 8.18 -5.70
N ALA A 100 1.28 7.26 -5.25
CA ALA A 100 -0.15 7.31 -5.54
C ALA A 100 -0.76 8.61 -4.97
N PHE A 101 -1.70 9.20 -5.70
CA PHE A 101 -2.40 10.44 -5.35
C PHE A 101 -1.50 11.67 -5.22
N ASP A 102 -0.36 11.74 -5.94
CA ASP A 102 0.63 12.83 -5.80
C ASP A 102 0.00 14.23 -5.92
N LYS A 103 -0.95 14.40 -6.85
CA LYS A 103 -1.70 15.66 -7.05
C LYS A 103 -2.61 16.04 -5.87
N ASP A 104 -3.04 15.05 -5.11
CA ASP A 104 -3.97 15.20 -3.99
C ASP A 104 -3.25 15.29 -2.64
N LEU A 105 -1.94 15.03 -2.56
CA LEU A 105 -1.19 14.99 -1.29
C LEU A 105 -1.24 16.33 -0.53
N SER A 106 -1.23 17.45 -1.26
CA SER A 106 -1.32 18.79 -0.67
C SER A 106 -2.77 19.26 -0.48
N GLN A 107 -3.75 18.45 -0.90
CA GLN A 107 -5.16 18.81 -0.86
C GLN A 107 -5.82 18.23 0.40
N PRO A 108 -6.48 19.06 1.23
CA PRO A 108 -7.09 18.59 2.46
C PRO A 108 -8.15 17.53 2.18
N GLY A 109 -8.33 16.58 3.10
CA GLY A 109 -9.36 15.55 3.01
C GLY A 109 -9.02 14.39 2.06
N LEU A 110 -7.73 14.14 1.77
CA LEU A 110 -7.30 12.97 1.00
C LEU A 110 -7.81 11.66 1.61
N SER A 111 -7.72 11.51 2.94
CA SER A 111 -8.23 10.34 3.65
C SER A 111 -9.71 10.05 3.35
N ASN A 112 -10.56 11.08 3.37
CA ASN A 112 -11.98 10.97 3.04
C ASN A 112 -12.17 10.58 1.56
N ARG A 113 -11.43 11.19 0.64
CA ARG A 113 -11.51 10.83 -0.78
C ARG A 113 -11.15 9.36 -1.01
N ILE A 114 -10.08 8.87 -0.40
CA ILE A 114 -9.67 7.46 -0.47
C ILE A 114 -10.78 6.56 0.11
N MET A 115 -11.32 6.92 1.27
CA MET A 115 -12.39 6.19 1.94
C MET A 115 -13.65 6.06 1.05
N PHE A 116 -13.96 7.08 0.26
CA PHE A 116 -15.08 7.11 -0.69
C PHE A 116 -14.71 6.65 -2.11
N GLY A 117 -13.57 5.97 -2.29
CA GLY A 117 -13.25 5.26 -3.53
C GLY A 117 -12.50 6.08 -4.59
N ARG A 118 -11.88 7.20 -4.22
CA ARG A 118 -10.89 7.86 -5.09
C ARG A 118 -9.76 6.87 -5.39
N LYS A 119 -9.53 6.59 -6.67
CA LYS A 119 -8.43 5.76 -7.19
C LYS A 119 -7.64 6.56 -8.21
N ASP A 120 -6.33 6.39 -8.21
CA ASP A 120 -5.44 7.03 -9.19
C ASP A 120 -5.30 6.20 -10.46
N ASP A 121 -4.88 6.85 -11.54
CA ASP A 121 -4.64 6.17 -12.81
C ASP A 121 -3.39 5.30 -12.70
N ILE A 122 -3.56 4.01 -12.94
CA ILE A 122 -2.44 3.06 -13.04
C ILE A 122 -1.93 3.12 -14.48
N PRO A 123 -0.67 3.55 -14.70
CA PRO A 123 -0.11 3.62 -16.05
C PRO A 123 -0.21 2.28 -16.76
N ALA A 124 -0.64 2.30 -18.02
CA ALA A 124 -0.56 1.13 -18.87
C ALA A 124 0.88 0.90 -19.33
N ASN A 125 1.26 -0.36 -19.51
CA ASN A 125 2.58 -0.79 -19.99
C ASN A 125 3.70 -0.35 -19.05
N ILE A 126 3.56 -0.66 -17.76
CA ILE A 126 4.63 -0.51 -16.78
C ILE A 126 5.90 -1.14 -17.36
N LYS A 127 6.99 -0.38 -17.43
CA LYS A 127 8.23 -0.83 -18.06
C LYS A 127 8.77 -2.07 -17.34
N GLY A 128 8.97 -3.16 -18.07
CA GLY A 128 9.39 -4.45 -17.52
C GLY A 128 8.25 -5.33 -17.00
N SER A 129 6.98 -4.93 -17.21
CA SER A 129 5.81 -5.75 -16.93
C SER A 129 5.55 -6.74 -18.08
N PRO A 130 5.28 -8.04 -17.78
CA PRO A 130 4.72 -8.97 -18.76
C PRO A 130 3.29 -8.58 -19.13
N GLY A 131 3.13 -7.79 -20.19
CA GLY A 131 1.83 -7.27 -20.61
C GLY A 131 1.20 -6.36 -19.56
N THR A 132 -0.05 -6.64 -19.16
CA THR A 132 -0.81 -5.82 -18.18
C THR A 132 -0.87 -6.45 -16.79
N ALA A 133 -0.03 -7.44 -16.51
CA ALA A 133 -0.27 -8.32 -15.38
C ALA A 133 0.02 -7.66 -14.02
N TYR A 134 1.04 -6.79 -13.94
CA TYR A 134 1.27 -5.95 -12.76
C TYR A 134 0.15 -4.92 -12.57
N GLU A 135 -0.34 -4.30 -13.64
CA GLU A 135 -1.42 -3.33 -13.59
C GLU A 135 -2.71 -3.96 -13.04
N THR A 136 -3.06 -5.15 -13.51
CA THR A 136 -4.21 -5.91 -13.00
C THR A 136 -3.99 -6.30 -11.54
N LEU A 137 -2.79 -6.76 -11.17
CA LEU A 137 -2.51 -7.14 -9.78
C LEU A 137 -2.60 -5.95 -8.81
N ILE A 138 -2.07 -4.79 -9.20
CA ILE A 138 -2.21 -3.54 -8.43
C ILE A 138 -3.70 -3.19 -8.29
N LYS A 139 -4.47 -3.22 -9.38
CA LYS A 139 -5.93 -2.93 -9.37
C LYS A 139 -6.68 -3.82 -8.39
N ASP A 140 -6.41 -5.12 -8.42
CA ASP A 140 -7.08 -6.10 -7.57
C ASP A 140 -6.72 -5.92 -6.09
N CYS A 141 -5.44 -5.62 -5.79
CA CYS A 141 -5.01 -5.31 -4.43
C CYS A 141 -5.61 -3.99 -3.91
N TRP A 142 -5.84 -3.03 -4.82
CA TRP A 142 -6.42 -1.72 -4.58
C TRP A 142 -7.96 -1.69 -4.72
N GLU A 143 -8.63 -2.82 -4.47
CA GLU A 143 -10.09 -2.83 -4.43
C GLU A 143 -10.63 -2.13 -3.18
N LEU A 144 -11.72 -1.36 -3.34
CA LEU A 144 -12.34 -0.61 -2.24
C LEU A 144 -12.89 -1.56 -1.18
N VAL A 145 -13.55 -2.64 -1.62
CA VAL A 145 -14.14 -3.64 -0.74
C VAL A 145 -13.07 -4.67 -0.36
N PRO A 146 -12.72 -4.84 0.94
CA PRO A 146 -11.65 -5.75 1.35
C PRO A 146 -11.83 -7.19 0.88
N ALA A 147 -13.07 -7.68 0.85
CA ALA A 147 -13.38 -9.05 0.39
C ALA A 147 -13.18 -9.27 -1.12
N LYS A 148 -13.06 -8.20 -1.92
CA LYS A 148 -12.74 -8.30 -3.36
C LYS A 148 -11.25 -8.35 -3.63
N ARG A 149 -10.41 -8.05 -2.63
CA ARG A 149 -8.96 -8.12 -2.76
C ARG A 149 -8.52 -9.59 -2.73
N PRO A 150 -7.51 -9.97 -3.53
CA PRO A 150 -6.96 -11.31 -3.51
C PRO A 150 -6.36 -11.61 -2.14
N HIS A 151 -6.39 -12.87 -1.72
CA HIS A 151 -5.62 -13.28 -0.54
C HIS A 151 -4.11 -13.10 -0.81
N LEU A 152 -3.34 -12.84 0.25
CA LEU A 152 -1.88 -12.66 0.13
C LEU A 152 -1.19 -13.84 -0.59
N SER A 153 -1.64 -15.07 -0.35
CA SER A 153 -1.16 -16.26 -1.06
C SER A 153 -1.42 -16.21 -2.57
N GLN A 154 -2.57 -15.69 -2.99
CA GLN A 154 -2.90 -15.49 -4.40
C GLN A 154 -2.05 -14.36 -5.02
N VAL A 155 -1.78 -13.29 -4.26
CA VAL A 155 -0.87 -12.22 -4.69
C VAL A 155 0.52 -12.79 -4.93
N LYS A 156 1.06 -13.56 -3.98
CA LYS A 156 2.37 -14.21 -4.10
C LYS A 156 2.42 -15.16 -5.30
N PHE A 157 1.43 -16.04 -5.45
CA PHE A 157 1.35 -16.94 -6.59
C PHE A 157 1.37 -16.18 -7.92
N ARG A 158 0.62 -15.07 -8.03
CA ARG A 158 0.63 -14.24 -9.25
C ARG A 158 1.99 -13.58 -9.48
N LEU A 159 2.68 -13.13 -8.44
CA LEU A 159 4.02 -12.55 -8.54
C LEU A 159 5.06 -13.58 -9.01
N GLU A 160 4.92 -14.86 -8.68
CA GLU A 160 5.81 -15.94 -9.15
C GLU A 160 5.66 -16.23 -10.64
N GLN A 161 4.55 -15.81 -11.26
CA GLN A 161 4.30 -15.99 -12.70
C GLN A 161 4.72 -14.77 -13.55
N LEU A 162 5.31 -13.73 -12.93
CA LEU A 162 5.75 -12.49 -13.58
C LEU A 162 7.26 -12.40 -13.69
#